data_AF-A0A8X6S4R4-F1
#
_entry.id   AF-A0A8X6S4R4-F1
#
_cell.length_a   1.000
_cell.length_b   1.000
_cell.length_c   1.000
_cell.angle_alpha   90.00
_cell.angle_beta   90.00
_cell.angle_gamma   90.00
#
_symmetry.space_group_name_H-M   'P 1'
#
loop_
_entity.id
_entity.type
_entity.pdbx_description
1 polymer ?
#
loop_
_entity_poly.entity_id
_entity_poly.type
_entity_poly.pdbx_seq_one_letter_code
_entity_poly.pdbx_strand_id
1 'polypeptide(L)'
;MRAIGKGGAAARIFCGLMNLPPPPAKLERHNSLFLNVLKTISEDSMNAAVHEAVIANDNNSNIAVAVDGTWRKRGYSSLNGVVWATSVDNGKVIDFEALTKYCSSCLKPCENCAKNYEGFSGRMECRGYKHIFQRSETSRMLYAVSCTEDNPQHALCPLGEDSWCGYNRSIVTGEFYIHKHSLPESILLKVKKVFRDLTEKDLLKKCLHGRTQNPNESFNKCIWEQIPKTVFVGIETLKFGAMDAVICFNDGYVSRIKVFEALGIKPGYNTERALLIIDKRIFEAERIVNKVSLEARNKKKVFKKENG
;
A
#
# COMPACT_ATOMS: atom_id res chain seq x y z
N MET A 1 0.48 -23.44 10.11
CA MET A 1 1.35 -23.63 11.32
C MET A 1 2.79 -23.14 11.15
N ARG A 2 3.54 -23.52 10.10
CA ARG A 2 4.87 -22.89 9.83
C ARG A 2 4.77 -21.40 9.50
N ALA A 3 3.78 -21.01 8.69
CA ALA A 3 3.52 -19.61 8.33
C ALA A 3 3.20 -18.68 9.54
N ILE A 4 2.72 -19.25 10.66
CA ILE A 4 2.42 -18.52 11.91
C ILE A 4 3.45 -18.80 13.02
N GLY A 5 4.64 -19.32 12.67
CA GLY A 5 5.74 -19.53 13.61
C GLY A 5 5.61 -20.69 14.60
N LYS A 6 4.57 -21.52 14.49
CA LYS A 6 4.36 -22.67 15.40
C LYS A 6 5.09 -23.94 14.96
N GLY A 7 5.61 -23.97 13.73
CA GLY A 7 6.44 -25.07 13.22
C GLY A 7 5.67 -26.33 12.83
N GLY A 8 6.40 -27.35 12.39
CA GLY A 8 5.81 -28.64 11.96
C GLY A 8 5.35 -29.52 13.12
N ALA A 9 6.01 -29.43 14.29
CA ALA A 9 5.63 -30.19 15.47
C ALA A 9 4.22 -29.83 15.97
N ALA A 10 3.93 -28.53 16.09
CA ALA A 10 2.59 -28.06 16.46
C ALA A 10 1.52 -28.47 15.43
N ALA A 11 1.87 -28.50 14.14
CA ALA A 11 0.97 -28.97 13.09
C ALA A 11 0.62 -30.46 13.26
N ARG A 12 1.60 -31.31 13.59
CA ARG A 12 1.37 -32.73 13.85
C ARG A 12 0.50 -32.94 15.09
N ILE A 13 0.75 -32.20 16.17
CA ILE A 13 -0.06 -32.27 17.39
C ILE A 13 -1.50 -31.87 17.09
N PHE A 14 -1.70 -30.74 16.38
CA PHE A 14 -3.03 -30.30 15.97
C PHE A 14 -3.74 -31.33 15.09
N CYS A 15 -3.08 -31.84 14.04
CA CYS A 15 -3.67 -32.87 13.19
C CYS A 15 -4.04 -34.12 13.98
N GLY A 16 -3.17 -34.58 14.89
CA GLY A 16 -3.46 -35.71 15.78
C GLY A 16 -4.66 -35.46 16.69
N LEU A 17 -4.74 -34.30 17.33
CA LEU A 17 -5.87 -33.91 18.19
C LEU A 17 -7.19 -33.79 17.41
N MET A 18 -7.14 -33.34 16.16
CA MET A 18 -8.30 -33.14 15.30
C MET A 18 -8.65 -34.38 14.46
N ASN A 19 -7.97 -35.51 14.69
CA ASN A 19 -8.09 -36.73 13.90
C ASN A 19 -7.94 -36.51 12.37
N LEU A 20 -7.02 -35.61 12.00
CA LEU A 20 -6.66 -35.29 10.62
C LEU A 20 -5.42 -36.08 10.20
N PRO A 21 -5.25 -36.37 8.90
CA PRO A 21 -3.99 -36.92 8.40
C PRO A 21 -2.82 -36.00 8.76
N PRO A 22 -1.61 -36.56 8.93
CA PRO A 22 -0.44 -35.78 9.27
C PRO A 22 -0.21 -34.66 8.23
N PRO A 23 0.27 -33.49 8.68
CA PRO A 23 0.48 -32.36 7.77
C PRO A 23 1.48 -32.74 6.66
N PRO A 24 1.28 -32.27 5.43
CA PRO A 24 2.17 -32.60 4.31
C PRO A 24 3.64 -32.28 4.63
N ALA A 25 4.54 -33.23 4.37
CA ALA A 25 5.96 -33.07 4.67
C ALA A 25 6.62 -31.93 3.86
N LYS A 26 6.11 -31.66 2.65
CA LYS A 26 6.60 -30.61 1.73
C LYS A 26 5.45 -29.72 1.24
N LEU A 27 4.90 -28.91 2.15
CA LEU A 27 3.85 -27.94 1.80
C LEU A 27 4.30 -26.96 0.71
N GLU A 28 5.59 -26.64 0.66
CA GLU A 28 6.22 -25.75 -0.33
C GLU A 28 5.95 -26.16 -1.79
N ARG A 29 5.70 -27.45 -2.06
CA ARG A 29 5.36 -27.94 -3.41
C ARG A 29 4.08 -27.34 -3.98
N HIS A 30 3.19 -26.86 -3.11
CA HIS A 30 1.92 -26.27 -3.51
C HIS A 30 1.98 -24.73 -3.50
N ASN A 31 3.14 -24.13 -3.18
CA ASN A 31 3.24 -22.67 -3.06
C ASN A 31 2.83 -21.96 -4.37
N SER A 32 3.21 -22.50 -5.53
CA SER A 32 2.81 -21.93 -6.82
C SER A 32 1.29 -21.94 -7.02
N LEU A 33 0.63 -23.05 -6.67
CA LEU A 33 -0.83 -23.16 -6.73
C LEU A 33 -1.50 -22.15 -5.80
N PHE A 34 -1.09 -22.10 -4.53
CA PHE A 34 -1.60 -21.12 -3.58
C PHE A 34 -1.38 -19.68 -4.08
N LEU A 35 -0.22 -19.39 -4.67
CA LEU A 35 0.15 -18.03 -5.08
C LEU A 35 -0.73 -17.60 -6.23
N ASN A 36 -0.96 -18.50 -7.19
CA ASN A 36 -1.82 -18.21 -8.33
C ASN A 36 -3.26 -17.98 -7.90
N VAL A 37 -3.82 -18.84 -7.04
CA VAL A 37 -5.20 -18.69 -6.55
C VAL A 37 -5.38 -17.39 -5.77
N LEU A 38 -4.49 -17.14 -4.79
CA LEU A 38 -4.57 -15.91 -3.99
C LEU A 38 -4.34 -14.67 -4.84
N LYS A 39 -3.41 -14.73 -5.80
CA LYS A 39 -3.16 -13.64 -6.73
C LYS A 39 -4.44 -13.29 -7.50
N THR A 40 -5.07 -14.26 -8.16
CA THR A 40 -6.30 -14.04 -8.93
C THR A 40 -7.40 -13.43 -8.06
N ILE A 41 -7.68 -14.02 -6.90
CA ILE A 41 -8.77 -13.53 -6.02
C ILE A 41 -8.44 -12.14 -5.46
N SER A 42 -7.18 -11.87 -5.12
CA SER A 42 -6.76 -10.55 -4.65
C SER A 42 -6.82 -9.49 -5.76
N GLU A 43 -6.48 -9.86 -7.01
CA GLU A 43 -6.59 -8.97 -8.18
C GLU A 43 -8.05 -8.63 -8.46
N ASP A 44 -8.95 -9.62 -8.43
CA ASP A 44 -10.40 -9.40 -8.58
C ASP A 44 -10.95 -8.48 -7.48
N SER A 45 -10.52 -8.69 -6.23
CA SER A 45 -10.88 -7.85 -5.09
C SER A 45 -10.40 -6.40 -5.26
N MET A 46 -9.15 -6.21 -5.68
CA MET A 46 -8.59 -4.87 -5.93
C MET A 46 -9.27 -4.19 -7.13
N ASN A 47 -9.61 -4.93 -8.18
CA ASN A 47 -10.35 -4.40 -9.33
C ASN A 47 -11.76 -3.95 -8.93
N ALA A 48 -12.47 -4.75 -8.14
CA ALA A 48 -13.77 -4.36 -7.59
C ALA A 48 -13.66 -3.11 -6.71
N ALA A 49 -12.62 -3.03 -5.86
CA ALA A 49 -12.34 -1.86 -5.04
C ALA A 49 -12.08 -0.60 -5.89
N VAL A 50 -11.39 -0.72 -7.03
CA VAL A 50 -11.22 0.40 -7.98
C VAL A 50 -12.56 0.81 -8.57
N HIS A 51 -13.38 -0.14 -9.05
CA HIS A 51 -14.69 0.18 -9.63
C HIS A 51 -15.62 0.90 -8.64
N GLU A 52 -15.68 0.40 -7.40
CA GLU A 52 -16.43 1.04 -6.32
C GLU A 52 -15.91 2.46 -6.02
N ALA A 53 -14.58 2.66 -6.05
CA ALA A 53 -13.97 3.97 -5.84
C ALA A 53 -14.30 4.95 -6.98
N VAL A 54 -14.34 4.49 -8.24
CA VAL A 54 -14.76 5.33 -9.38
C VAL A 54 -16.22 5.76 -9.22
N ILE A 55 -17.11 4.83 -8.85
CA ILE A 55 -18.53 5.14 -8.61
C ILE A 55 -18.69 6.15 -7.46
N ALA A 56 -17.97 5.93 -6.35
CA ALA A 56 -17.98 6.83 -5.20
C ALA A 56 -17.37 8.22 -5.50
N ASN A 57 -16.59 8.33 -6.57
CA ASN A 57 -15.97 9.55 -7.06
C ASN A 57 -16.73 10.14 -8.25
N ASP A 58 -18.07 10.07 -8.24
CA ASP A 58 -18.95 10.60 -9.28
C ASP A 58 -18.60 10.10 -10.70
N ASN A 59 -18.24 8.81 -10.82
CA ASN A 59 -17.77 8.16 -12.04
C ASN A 59 -16.46 8.73 -12.63
N ASN A 60 -15.67 9.45 -11.83
CA ASN A 60 -14.36 9.94 -12.25
C ASN A 60 -13.26 8.91 -11.94
N SER A 61 -12.50 8.54 -12.97
CA SER A 61 -11.38 7.59 -12.89
C SER A 61 -10.13 8.16 -12.20
N ASN A 62 -10.10 9.48 -11.92
CA ASN A 62 -9.07 10.13 -11.13
C ASN A 62 -9.29 9.87 -9.63
N ILE A 63 -8.93 8.66 -9.20
CA ILE A 63 -9.05 8.21 -7.82
C ILE A 63 -7.88 8.75 -7.00
N ALA A 64 -8.19 9.38 -5.86
CA ALA A 64 -7.14 9.78 -4.92
C ALA A 64 -6.74 8.58 -4.06
N VAL A 65 -5.45 8.42 -3.84
CA VAL A 65 -4.90 7.27 -3.12
C VAL A 65 -4.03 7.73 -1.96
N ALA A 66 -4.18 7.05 -0.83
CA ALA A 66 -3.25 7.11 0.29
C ALA A 66 -2.30 5.93 0.17
N VAL A 67 -1.00 6.21 0.05
CA VAL A 67 0.03 5.18 0.00
C VAL A 67 0.70 5.06 1.37
N ASP A 68 1.02 3.82 1.76
CA ASP A 68 1.73 3.55 3.02
C ASP A 68 2.57 2.27 2.89
N GLY A 69 3.47 2.07 3.86
CA GLY A 69 4.43 0.98 3.88
C GLY A 69 4.68 0.43 5.28
N THR A 70 4.95 -0.87 5.36
CA THR A 70 5.22 -1.54 6.62
C THR A 70 6.33 -2.57 6.51
N TRP A 71 7.14 -2.65 7.56
CA TRP A 71 8.32 -3.50 7.63
C TRP A 71 8.20 -4.51 8.77
N ARG A 72 8.80 -5.68 8.53
CA ARG A 72 8.83 -6.78 9.51
C ARG A 72 9.53 -6.37 10.80
N LYS A 73 10.72 -5.80 10.71
CA LYS A 73 11.45 -5.25 11.87
C LYS A 73 11.31 -3.73 11.89
N ARG A 74 11.13 -3.15 13.07
CA ARG A 74 11.28 -1.70 13.26
C ARG A 74 12.76 -1.32 13.07
N GLY A 75 13.00 -0.14 12.49
CA GLY A 75 14.34 0.34 12.15
C GLY A 75 14.77 0.00 10.71
N TYR A 76 15.76 0.74 10.20
CA TYR A 76 16.21 0.71 8.80
C TYR A 76 16.91 -0.60 8.35
N SER A 77 16.79 -1.68 9.12
CA SER A 77 17.46 -2.97 8.90
C SER A 77 16.52 -4.09 8.45
N SER A 78 15.22 -3.83 8.24
CA SER A 78 14.28 -4.87 7.83
C SER A 78 14.63 -5.48 6.47
N LEU A 79 14.55 -6.81 6.37
CA LEU A 79 14.78 -7.54 5.12
C LEU A 79 13.54 -7.60 4.22
N ASN A 80 12.35 -7.48 4.82
CA ASN A 80 11.07 -7.60 4.13
C ASN A 80 10.24 -6.33 4.40
N GLY A 81 9.51 -5.89 3.39
CA GLY A 81 8.54 -4.80 3.47
C GLY A 81 7.36 -5.06 2.55
N VAL A 82 6.21 -4.50 2.91
CA VAL A 82 5.01 -4.46 2.06
C VAL A 82 4.60 -3.00 1.97
N VAL A 83 4.37 -2.52 0.76
CA VAL A 83 3.76 -1.21 0.50
C VAL A 83 2.42 -1.41 -0.17
N TRP A 84 1.51 -0.47 0.00
CA TRP A 84 0.19 -0.53 -0.62
C TRP A 84 -0.35 0.86 -0.93
N ALA A 85 -1.38 0.88 -1.77
CA ALA A 85 -2.20 2.03 -2.08
C ALA A 85 -3.65 1.73 -1.67
N THR A 86 -4.22 2.65 -0.91
CA THR A 86 -5.63 2.61 -0.47
C THR A 86 -6.37 3.75 -1.14
N SER A 87 -7.55 3.49 -1.71
CA SER A 87 -8.39 4.57 -2.22
C SER A 87 -8.94 5.43 -1.08
N VAL A 88 -8.86 6.75 -1.23
CA VAL A 88 -9.40 7.71 -0.25
C VAL A 88 -10.93 7.70 -0.25
N ASP A 89 -11.52 7.38 -1.39
CA ASP A 89 -12.95 7.49 -1.64
C ASP A 89 -13.73 6.36 -0.92
N ASN A 90 -13.25 5.11 -1.02
CA ASN A 90 -13.88 3.95 -0.36
C ASN A 90 -13.06 3.30 0.77
N GLY A 91 -11.80 3.70 0.97
CA GLY A 91 -10.95 3.16 2.03
C GLY A 91 -10.43 1.74 1.78
N LYS A 92 -10.58 1.18 0.57
CA LYS A 92 -10.13 -0.17 0.20
C LYS A 92 -8.75 -0.16 -0.45
N VAL A 93 -8.02 -1.26 -0.33
CA VAL A 93 -6.71 -1.45 -0.97
C VAL A 93 -6.91 -1.72 -2.46
N ILE A 94 -6.18 -1.00 -3.30
CA ILE A 94 -6.32 -1.08 -4.77
C ILE A 94 -5.06 -1.62 -5.46
N ASP A 95 -3.91 -1.58 -4.80
CA ASP A 95 -2.66 -2.20 -5.26
C ASP A 95 -1.70 -2.36 -4.07
N PHE A 96 -0.77 -3.33 -4.16
CA PHE A 96 0.29 -3.53 -3.18
C PHE A 96 1.56 -4.10 -3.82
N GLU A 97 2.70 -3.94 -3.15
CA GLU A 97 3.98 -4.55 -3.56
C GLU A 97 4.70 -5.11 -2.34
N ALA A 98 5.09 -6.39 -2.43
CA ALA A 98 5.90 -7.06 -1.42
C ALA A 98 7.36 -7.09 -1.86
N LEU A 99 8.24 -6.52 -1.04
CA LEU A 99 9.66 -6.37 -1.33
C LEU A 99 10.52 -7.15 -0.33
N THR A 100 11.59 -7.80 -0.83
CA THR A 100 12.59 -8.47 -0.01
C THR A 100 14.02 -8.18 -0.50
N LYS A 101 14.92 -8.05 0.48
CA LYS A 101 16.38 -8.04 0.31
C LYS A 101 17.02 -9.41 0.57
N TYR A 102 16.21 -10.39 0.96
CA TYR A 102 16.68 -11.71 1.36
C TYR A 102 16.35 -12.75 0.31
N CYS A 103 17.33 -13.61 0.05
CA CYS A 103 17.11 -14.88 -0.63
C CYS A 103 18.02 -15.90 0.04
N SER A 104 17.45 -17.05 0.37
CA SER A 104 18.17 -18.17 0.98
C SER A 104 19.26 -18.72 0.07
N SER A 105 19.05 -18.66 -1.25
CA SER A 105 19.96 -19.20 -2.25
C SER A 105 21.12 -18.25 -2.60
N CYS A 106 21.03 -16.96 -2.26
CA CYS A 106 22.06 -15.96 -2.56
C CYS A 106 23.36 -16.09 -1.74
N LEU A 107 23.49 -17.11 -0.89
CA LEU A 107 24.78 -17.46 -0.29
C LEU A 107 25.74 -18.07 -1.33
N LYS A 108 25.24 -18.45 -2.51
CA LYS A 108 25.97 -18.91 -3.69
C LYS A 108 25.41 -18.18 -4.94
N PRO A 109 26.09 -18.25 -6.11
CA PRO A 109 25.48 -17.81 -7.36
C PRO A 109 24.12 -18.48 -7.54
N CYS A 110 23.05 -17.69 -7.63
CA CYS A 110 21.69 -18.19 -7.72
C CYS A 110 21.07 -17.83 -9.07
N GLU A 111 20.58 -18.84 -9.80
CA GLU A 111 19.86 -18.62 -11.06
C GLU A 111 18.47 -18.01 -10.81
N ASN A 112 17.80 -18.42 -9.73
CA ASN A 112 16.47 -17.93 -9.34
C ASN A 112 16.54 -17.12 -8.03
N CYS A 113 16.97 -15.86 -8.15
CA CYS A 113 17.06 -14.95 -7.02
C CYS A 113 15.68 -14.50 -6.53
N ALA A 114 15.38 -14.72 -5.25
CA ALA A 114 14.14 -14.25 -4.63
C ALA A 114 14.18 -12.76 -4.26
N LYS A 115 15.35 -12.12 -4.29
CA LYS A 115 15.49 -10.68 -4.01
C LYS A 115 14.89 -9.88 -5.15
N ASN A 116 13.97 -8.99 -4.82
CA ASN A 116 13.40 -8.02 -5.76
C ASN A 116 13.73 -6.57 -5.37
N TYR A 117 14.57 -6.38 -4.36
CA TYR A 117 15.02 -5.07 -3.90
C TYR A 117 16.48 -5.06 -3.43
N GLU A 118 17.19 -4.00 -3.80
CA GLU A 118 18.55 -3.70 -3.34
C GLU A 118 18.62 -2.27 -2.79
N GLY A 119 19.41 -2.08 -1.74
CA GLY A 119 19.60 -0.79 -1.07
C GLY A 119 19.01 -0.73 0.34
N PHE A 120 18.90 0.49 0.87
CA PHE A 120 18.43 0.75 2.23
C PHE A 120 16.94 0.43 2.40
N SER A 121 16.56 -0.11 3.56
CA SER A 121 15.16 -0.52 3.81
C SER A 121 14.18 0.65 3.76
N GLY A 122 14.61 1.85 4.17
CA GLY A 122 13.78 3.06 4.08
C GLY A 122 13.42 3.45 2.65
N ARG A 123 14.23 3.06 1.65
CA ARG A 123 13.95 3.33 0.23
C ARG A 123 13.06 2.26 -0.43
N MET A 124 12.72 1.18 0.29
CA MET A 124 11.75 0.17 -0.18
C MET A 124 10.38 0.80 -0.43
N GLU A 125 10.02 1.80 0.37
CA GLU A 125 8.79 2.56 0.23
C GLU A 125 8.73 3.25 -1.15
N CYS A 126 9.72 4.09 -1.46
CA CYS A 126 9.83 4.75 -2.77
C CYS A 126 9.84 3.76 -3.94
N ARG A 127 10.54 2.63 -3.79
CA ARG A 127 10.60 1.60 -4.85
C ARG A 127 9.23 0.98 -5.10
N GLY A 128 8.55 0.59 -4.03
CA GLY A 128 7.26 -0.07 -4.14
C GLY A 128 6.18 0.89 -4.66
N TYR A 129 6.20 2.17 -4.25
CA TYR A 129 5.33 3.19 -4.85
C TYR A 129 5.59 3.32 -6.34
N LYS A 130 6.86 3.41 -6.76
CA LYS A 130 7.21 3.43 -8.18
C LYS A 130 6.64 2.21 -8.91
N HIS A 131 6.70 1.01 -8.33
CA HIS A 131 6.13 -0.19 -8.95
C HIS A 131 4.61 -0.14 -9.09
N ILE A 132 3.90 0.26 -8.02
CA ILE A 132 2.45 0.47 -8.03
C ILE A 132 2.05 1.48 -9.11
N PHE A 133 2.71 2.64 -9.15
CA PHE A 133 2.42 3.67 -10.15
C PHE A 133 2.79 3.24 -11.56
N GLN A 134 3.90 2.52 -11.77
CA GLN A 134 4.27 1.99 -13.09
C GLN A 134 3.26 0.96 -13.61
N ARG A 135 2.73 0.08 -12.75
CA ARG A 135 1.64 -0.85 -13.14
C ARG A 135 0.39 -0.08 -13.55
N SER A 136 0.09 1.00 -12.83
CA SER A 136 -1.00 1.91 -13.18
C SER A 136 -0.74 2.60 -14.53
N GLU A 137 0.46 3.14 -14.78
CA GLU A 137 0.84 3.80 -16.03
C GLU A 137 0.79 2.86 -17.24
N THR A 138 1.32 1.63 -17.11
CA THR A 138 1.33 0.61 -18.18
C THR A 138 -0.09 0.17 -18.55
N SER A 139 -1.06 0.37 -17.65
CA SER A 139 -2.46 0.01 -17.86
C SER A 139 -3.37 1.22 -18.14
N ARG A 140 -2.93 2.47 -17.88
CA ARG A 140 -3.83 3.66 -17.74
C ARG A 140 -3.25 5.04 -18.16
N MET A 141 -2.18 5.11 -18.98
CA MET A 141 -1.67 6.29 -19.74
C MET A 141 -1.62 7.67 -19.03
N LEU A 142 -0.43 8.15 -18.61
CA LEU A 142 -0.25 9.55 -18.15
C LEU A 142 1.12 10.18 -18.57
N TYR A 143 1.15 11.41 -19.12
CA TYR A 143 2.34 12.15 -19.63
C TYR A 143 2.59 13.53 -18.93
N ALA A 144 3.77 14.17 -19.06
CA ALA A 144 3.98 15.67 -19.12
C ALA A 144 5.46 16.20 -19.18
N VAL A 145 5.62 17.53 -19.49
CA VAL A 145 6.72 18.39 -20.12
C VAL A 145 7.41 19.53 -19.22
N SER A 146 8.60 20.12 -19.57
CA SER A 146 9.79 20.63 -18.76
C SER A 146 10.41 22.03 -19.09
N CYS A 147 11.52 22.46 -18.44
CA CYS A 147 12.16 23.80 -18.42
C CYS A 147 13.72 23.76 -18.42
N THR A 148 14.41 24.65 -19.17
CA THR A 148 15.90 24.73 -19.36
C THR A 148 16.44 26.18 -19.32
N GLU A 149 17.76 26.40 -19.51
CA GLU A 149 18.40 27.75 -19.55
C GLU A 149 17.83 28.67 -20.64
N ASP A 150 17.40 28.11 -21.77
CA ASP A 150 16.73 28.85 -22.85
C ASP A 150 15.28 29.25 -22.51
N ASN A 151 14.74 28.73 -21.40
CA ASN A 151 13.36 28.97 -20.96
C ASN A 151 13.30 29.12 -19.43
N PRO A 152 13.82 30.19 -18.82
CA PRO A 152 13.89 30.35 -17.37
C PRO A 152 12.50 30.63 -16.75
N GLN A 153 12.00 29.72 -15.92
CA GLN A 153 10.68 29.85 -15.27
C GLN A 153 10.78 30.31 -13.80
N HIS A 154 11.26 31.54 -13.59
CA HIS A 154 11.33 32.21 -12.26
C HIS A 154 10.18 33.21 -12.01
N ALA A 155 9.17 33.21 -12.87
CA ALA A 155 8.04 34.15 -12.83
C ALA A 155 7.20 34.09 -11.55
N LEU A 156 7.28 32.99 -10.79
CA LEU A 156 6.55 32.80 -9.53
C LEU A 156 7.42 33.07 -8.28
N CYS A 157 8.71 33.37 -8.47
CA CYS A 157 9.58 33.74 -7.38
C CYS A 157 9.39 35.23 -7.05
N PRO A 158 9.50 35.64 -5.77
CA PRO A 158 9.40 37.05 -5.40
C PRO A 158 10.53 37.87 -6.06
N LEU A 159 10.25 39.13 -6.38
CA LEU A 159 11.26 40.11 -6.83
C LEU A 159 11.74 40.96 -5.65
N GLY A 160 13.00 41.40 -5.70
CA GLY A 160 13.61 42.30 -4.72
C GLY A 160 14.98 41.83 -4.22
N GLU A 161 15.74 42.73 -3.61
CA GLU A 161 17.07 42.44 -3.05
C GLU A 161 17.01 41.41 -1.91
N ASP A 162 15.88 41.36 -1.19
CA ASP A 162 15.59 40.37 -0.15
C ASP A 162 14.98 39.05 -0.69
N SER A 163 14.81 38.90 -2.01
CA SER A 163 14.19 37.71 -2.59
C SER A 163 15.04 36.47 -2.32
N TRP A 164 14.44 35.41 -1.78
CA TRP A 164 15.11 34.11 -1.59
C TRP A 164 15.54 33.44 -2.92
N CYS A 165 15.03 33.91 -4.08
CA CYS A 165 15.44 33.41 -5.40
C CYS A 165 16.70 34.13 -5.89
N GLY A 166 17.79 33.38 -6.03
CA GLY A 166 19.07 33.92 -6.49
C GLY A 166 19.03 34.58 -7.88
N TYR A 167 18.19 34.09 -8.80
CA TYR A 167 18.02 34.68 -10.13
C TYR A 167 17.26 36.01 -10.10
N ASN A 168 16.12 36.08 -9.39
CA ASN A 168 15.37 37.34 -9.29
C ASN A 168 16.12 38.38 -8.45
N ARG A 169 16.93 37.94 -7.48
CA ARG A 169 17.84 38.81 -6.73
C ARG A 169 18.92 39.38 -7.64
N SER A 170 19.55 38.54 -8.46
CA SER A 170 20.63 38.96 -9.37
C SER A 170 20.16 39.94 -10.45
N ILE A 171 18.90 39.85 -10.88
CA ILE A 171 18.28 40.84 -11.79
C ILE A 171 18.24 42.23 -11.15
N VAL A 172 17.99 42.32 -9.84
CA VAL A 172 17.85 43.60 -9.11
C VAL A 172 19.20 44.12 -8.63
N THR A 173 20.07 43.25 -8.10
CA THR A 173 21.38 43.63 -7.56
C THR A 173 22.47 43.79 -8.64
N GLY A 174 22.21 43.31 -9.86
CA GLY A 174 23.18 43.31 -10.96
C GLY A 174 24.30 42.28 -10.80
N GLU A 175 24.21 41.40 -9.81
CA GLU A 175 25.20 40.35 -9.57
C GLU A 175 25.12 39.24 -10.64
N PHE A 176 26.24 38.56 -10.90
CA PHE A 176 26.25 37.46 -11.86
C PHE A 176 25.71 36.17 -11.21
N TYR A 177 24.62 35.63 -11.78
CA TYR A 177 24.00 34.40 -11.29
C TYR A 177 24.08 33.27 -12.32
N ILE A 178 24.60 32.11 -11.86
CA ILE A 178 24.61 30.86 -12.62
C ILE A 178 23.55 29.93 -12.03
N HIS A 179 22.70 29.35 -12.88
CA HIS A 179 21.78 28.28 -12.48
C HIS A 179 22.58 27.04 -12.05
N LYS A 180 22.83 26.91 -10.74
CA LYS A 180 23.52 25.74 -10.19
C LYS A 180 22.55 24.57 -10.07
N HIS A 181 22.96 23.42 -10.63
CA HIS A 181 22.25 22.14 -10.52
C HIS A 181 20.82 22.16 -11.07
N SER A 182 20.68 22.55 -12.34
CA SER A 182 19.47 22.26 -13.10
C SER A 182 19.23 20.75 -13.08
N LEU A 183 18.12 20.31 -12.48
CA LEU A 183 17.66 18.94 -12.64
C LEU A 183 17.52 18.69 -14.14
N PRO A 184 18.05 17.57 -14.67
CA PRO A 184 17.83 17.19 -16.04
C PRO A 184 16.36 17.34 -16.38
N GLU A 185 16.12 17.87 -17.55
CA GLU A 185 14.82 18.28 -18.03
C GLU A 185 13.75 17.19 -17.70
N SER A 186 14.08 15.93 -18.02
CA SER A 186 13.30 14.72 -17.76
C SER A 186 12.96 14.38 -16.29
N ILE A 187 13.73 14.88 -15.32
CA ILE A 187 13.46 14.75 -13.88
C ILE A 187 12.52 15.86 -13.43
N LEU A 188 12.76 17.09 -13.91
CA LEU A 188 11.93 18.25 -13.59
C LEU A 188 10.50 18.08 -14.14
N LEU A 189 10.34 17.41 -15.29
CA LEU A 189 9.08 16.87 -15.81
C LEU A 189 8.27 16.12 -14.78
N LYS A 190 8.92 15.10 -14.21
CA LYS A 190 8.28 14.13 -13.34
C LYS A 190 7.89 14.81 -12.04
N VAL A 191 8.76 15.67 -11.51
CA VAL A 191 8.51 16.42 -10.28
C VAL A 191 7.42 17.48 -10.50
N LYS A 192 7.49 18.28 -11.57
CA LYS A 192 6.52 19.36 -11.83
C LYS A 192 5.13 18.84 -12.14
N LYS A 193 5.02 17.70 -12.82
CA LYS A 193 3.74 16.97 -13.00
C LYS A 193 3.16 16.58 -11.64
N VAL A 194 3.96 15.92 -10.80
CA VAL A 194 3.55 15.54 -9.44
C VAL A 194 3.06 16.74 -8.64
N PHE A 195 3.78 17.85 -8.62
CA PHE A 195 3.35 19.05 -7.90
C PHE A 195 2.07 19.68 -8.48
N ARG A 196 1.90 19.70 -9.81
CA ARG A 196 0.70 20.27 -10.43
C ARG A 196 -0.54 19.42 -10.16
N ASP A 197 -0.38 18.11 -10.26
CA ASP A 197 -1.42 17.13 -9.91
C ASP A 197 -1.77 17.27 -8.42
N LEU A 198 -0.77 17.41 -7.54
CA LEU A 198 -0.96 17.65 -6.10
C LEU A 198 -1.66 18.98 -5.77
N THR A 199 -1.64 19.95 -6.69
CA THR A 199 -2.30 21.26 -6.53
C THR A 199 -3.62 21.39 -7.30
N GLU A 200 -4.08 20.31 -7.94
CA GLU A 200 -5.33 20.31 -8.69
C GLU A 200 -6.50 20.54 -7.72
N LYS A 201 -7.43 21.44 -8.09
CA LYS A 201 -8.48 21.90 -7.18
C LYS A 201 -9.37 20.74 -6.71
N ASP A 202 -9.62 19.75 -7.54
CA ASP A 202 -10.45 18.61 -7.18
C ASP A 202 -9.71 17.63 -6.26
N LEU A 203 -8.41 17.39 -6.49
CA LEU A 203 -7.55 16.69 -5.53
C LEU A 203 -7.42 17.43 -4.19
N LEU A 204 -7.22 18.75 -4.21
CA LEU A 204 -7.12 19.56 -2.99
C LEU A 204 -8.44 19.60 -2.21
N LYS A 205 -9.59 19.63 -2.90
CA LYS A 205 -10.90 19.44 -2.26
C LYS A 205 -10.98 18.09 -1.55
N LYS A 206 -10.36 17.03 -2.09
CA LYS A 206 -10.28 15.74 -1.41
C LYS A 206 -9.49 15.81 -0.10
N CYS A 207 -8.43 16.61 -0.04
CA CYS A 207 -7.67 16.87 1.19
C CYS A 207 -8.48 17.64 2.26
N LEU A 208 -9.45 18.48 1.85
CA LEU A 208 -10.33 19.21 2.78
C LEU A 208 -11.28 18.30 3.58
N HIS A 209 -11.51 17.06 3.14
CA HIS A 209 -12.42 16.13 3.83
C HIS A 209 -11.90 15.66 5.20
N GLY A 210 -10.60 15.82 5.50
CA GLY A 210 -10.02 15.43 6.79
C GLY A 210 -10.24 13.95 7.12
N ARG A 211 -10.20 13.09 6.09
CA ARG A 211 -10.30 11.63 6.26
C ARG A 211 -9.08 11.12 7.03
N THR A 212 -9.29 10.14 7.90
CA THR A 212 -8.27 9.67 8.85
C THR A 212 -7.38 8.60 8.21
N GLN A 213 -6.15 8.43 8.71
CA GLN A 213 -5.24 7.33 8.31
C GLN A 213 -5.71 5.94 8.81
N ASN A 214 -6.91 5.85 9.40
CA ASN A 214 -7.45 4.64 10.00
C ASN A 214 -7.48 3.43 9.04
N PRO A 215 -7.80 3.57 7.72
CA PRO A 215 -7.72 2.44 6.80
C PRO A 215 -6.30 1.87 6.67
N ASN A 216 -5.27 2.72 6.59
CA ASN A 216 -3.88 2.27 6.48
C ASN A 216 -3.38 1.61 7.77
N GLU A 217 -3.72 2.18 8.93
CA GLU A 217 -3.39 1.57 10.22
C GLU A 217 -4.08 0.21 10.42
N SER A 218 -5.35 0.11 10.02
CA SER A 218 -6.14 -1.13 10.06
C SER A 218 -5.59 -2.18 9.10
N PHE A 219 -5.24 -1.81 7.87
CA PHE A 219 -4.65 -2.74 6.91
C PHE A 219 -3.26 -3.22 7.33
N ASN A 220 -2.41 -2.32 7.84
CA ASN A 220 -1.13 -2.68 8.44
C ASN A 220 -1.32 -3.74 9.53
N LYS A 221 -2.30 -3.56 10.42
CA LYS A 221 -2.64 -4.58 11.44
C LYS A 221 -3.07 -5.90 10.80
N CYS A 222 -3.92 -5.87 9.77
CA CYS A 222 -4.38 -7.06 9.06
C CYS A 222 -3.22 -7.91 8.50
N ILE A 223 -2.24 -7.27 7.83
CA ILE A 223 -1.03 -7.95 7.31
C ILE A 223 -0.30 -8.70 8.44
N TRP A 224 -0.07 -8.04 9.58
CA TRP A 224 0.74 -8.61 10.65
C TRP A 224 -0.03 -9.59 11.55
N GLU A 225 -1.36 -9.60 11.51
CA GLU A 225 -2.19 -10.69 12.05
C GLU A 225 -2.00 -11.98 11.25
N GLN A 226 -1.86 -11.89 9.92
CA GLN A 226 -1.57 -13.07 9.07
C GLN A 226 -0.11 -13.51 9.15
N ILE A 227 0.81 -12.54 9.21
CA ILE A 227 2.26 -12.78 9.16
C ILE A 227 2.89 -12.12 10.39
N PRO A 228 3.00 -12.80 11.55
CA PRO A 228 3.53 -12.15 12.75
C PRO A 228 4.95 -11.59 12.54
N LYS A 229 5.18 -10.33 12.95
CA LYS A 229 6.50 -9.64 12.86
C LYS A 229 7.64 -10.41 13.55
N THR A 230 7.30 -11.22 14.55
CA THR A 230 8.23 -12.03 15.35
C THR A 230 8.91 -13.14 14.55
N VAL A 231 8.30 -13.61 13.47
CA VAL A 231 8.76 -14.78 12.70
C VAL A 231 9.32 -14.34 11.36
N PHE A 232 10.47 -14.90 10.96
CA PHE A 232 11.01 -14.61 9.63
C PHE A 232 10.31 -15.48 8.60
N VAL A 233 9.90 -14.86 7.51
CA VAL A 233 9.24 -15.53 6.40
C VAL A 233 9.93 -15.17 5.10
N GLY A 234 9.97 -16.12 4.16
CA GLY A 234 10.41 -15.87 2.80
C GLY A 234 9.41 -15.01 2.02
N ILE A 235 9.81 -14.51 0.84
CA ILE A 235 8.99 -13.61 0.02
C ILE A 235 7.68 -14.24 -0.44
N GLU A 236 7.64 -15.54 -0.73
CA GLU A 236 6.40 -16.22 -1.10
C GLU A 236 5.37 -16.18 0.02
N THR A 237 5.81 -16.47 1.26
CA THR A 237 4.95 -16.37 2.44
C THR A 237 4.56 -14.93 2.75
N LEU A 238 5.46 -13.96 2.51
CA LEU A 238 5.13 -12.55 2.61
C LEU A 238 4.01 -12.17 1.63
N LYS A 239 4.12 -12.62 0.37
CA LYS A 239 3.10 -12.42 -0.67
C LYS A 239 1.77 -13.10 -0.30
N PHE A 240 1.80 -14.33 0.21
CA PHE A 240 0.59 -15.03 0.67
C PHE A 240 -0.20 -14.21 1.68
N GLY A 241 0.44 -13.82 2.78
CA GLY A 241 -0.27 -13.11 3.83
C GLY A 241 -0.63 -11.68 3.43
N ALA A 242 0.11 -11.05 2.51
CA ALA A 242 -0.29 -9.75 1.95
C ALA A 242 -1.55 -9.88 1.07
N MET A 243 -1.61 -10.87 0.17
CA MET A 243 -2.78 -11.13 -0.68
C MET A 243 -4.02 -11.52 0.15
N ASP A 244 -3.84 -12.42 1.12
CA ASP A 244 -4.92 -12.81 2.03
C ASP A 244 -5.38 -11.63 2.91
N ALA A 245 -4.46 -10.76 3.34
CA ALA A 245 -4.83 -9.52 4.03
C ALA A 245 -5.63 -8.57 3.13
N VAL A 246 -5.28 -8.41 1.85
CA VAL A 246 -6.05 -7.60 0.88
C VAL A 246 -7.47 -8.16 0.76
N ILE A 247 -7.59 -9.46 0.55
CA ILE A 247 -8.87 -10.16 0.41
C ILE A 247 -9.73 -9.95 1.67
N CYS A 248 -9.18 -10.20 2.86
CA CYS A 248 -9.92 -10.01 4.12
C CYS A 248 -10.27 -8.55 4.41
N PHE A 249 -9.41 -7.61 4.04
CA PHE A 249 -9.61 -6.19 4.31
C PHE A 249 -10.65 -5.57 3.37
N ASN A 250 -10.61 -5.92 2.08
CA ASN A 250 -11.52 -5.38 1.07
C ASN A 250 -12.90 -6.04 1.12
N ASP A 251 -12.95 -7.36 1.30
CA ASP A 251 -14.14 -8.18 1.09
C ASP A 251 -14.61 -8.92 2.36
N GLY A 252 -13.94 -8.72 3.49
CA GLY A 252 -14.20 -9.43 4.75
C GLY A 252 -13.56 -10.83 4.81
N TYR A 253 -13.43 -11.40 6.00
CA TYR A 253 -12.88 -12.73 6.25
C TYR A 253 -13.69 -13.86 5.59
N VAL A 254 -15.00 -13.69 5.38
CA VAL A 254 -15.84 -14.68 4.71
C VAL A 254 -15.37 -14.96 3.27
N SER A 255 -14.71 -14.00 2.63
CA SER A 255 -14.15 -14.14 1.28
C SER A 255 -13.08 -15.25 1.17
N ARG A 256 -12.50 -15.71 2.29
CA ARG A 256 -11.62 -16.90 2.31
C ARG A 256 -12.32 -18.17 1.85
N ILE A 257 -13.66 -18.23 1.89
CA ILE A 257 -14.44 -19.30 1.28
C ILE A 257 -14.10 -19.42 -0.20
N LYS A 258 -14.04 -18.30 -0.93
CA LYS A 258 -13.67 -18.28 -2.36
C LYS A 258 -12.27 -18.87 -2.60
N VAL A 259 -11.33 -18.57 -1.69
CA VAL A 259 -9.97 -19.12 -1.74
C VAL A 259 -9.99 -20.64 -1.53
N PHE A 260 -10.73 -21.12 -0.54
CA PHE A 260 -10.86 -22.57 -0.28
C PHE A 260 -11.50 -23.29 -1.47
N GLU A 261 -12.59 -22.76 -2.01
CA GLU A 261 -13.29 -23.34 -3.16
C GLU A 261 -12.39 -23.39 -4.41
N ALA A 262 -11.63 -22.32 -4.69
CA ALA A 262 -10.66 -22.28 -5.78
C ALA A 262 -9.49 -23.27 -5.59
N LEU A 263 -9.20 -23.66 -4.35
CA LEU A 263 -8.25 -24.73 -4.02
C LEU A 263 -8.87 -26.13 -4.02
N GLY A 264 -10.16 -26.25 -4.37
CA GLY A 264 -10.91 -27.51 -4.33
C GLY A 264 -11.26 -27.98 -2.91
N ILE A 265 -11.19 -27.09 -1.92
CA ILE A 265 -11.52 -27.38 -0.52
C ILE A 265 -12.91 -26.82 -0.24
N LYS A 266 -13.89 -27.70 0.01
CA LYS A 266 -15.22 -27.27 0.44
C LYS A 266 -15.19 -26.88 1.92
N PRO A 267 -15.46 -25.61 2.30
CA PRO A 267 -15.54 -25.24 3.71
C PRO A 267 -16.68 -25.98 4.42
N GLY A 268 -16.46 -26.33 5.68
CA GLY A 268 -17.51 -26.89 6.53
C GLY A 268 -18.28 -25.80 7.26
N TYR A 269 -19.48 -26.14 7.75
CA TYR A 269 -20.37 -25.23 8.50
C TYR A 269 -19.66 -24.43 9.60
N ASN A 270 -18.80 -25.09 10.39
CA ASN A 270 -18.07 -24.42 11.47
C ASN A 270 -17.06 -23.39 10.96
N THR A 271 -16.43 -23.64 9.82
CA THR A 271 -15.50 -22.69 9.19
C THR A 271 -16.25 -21.46 8.70
N GLU A 272 -17.34 -21.64 7.97
CA GLU A 272 -18.16 -20.55 7.46
C GLU A 272 -18.72 -19.70 8.60
N ARG A 273 -19.30 -20.34 9.62
CA ARG A 273 -19.82 -19.67 10.80
C ARG A 273 -18.74 -18.87 11.53
N ALA A 274 -17.54 -19.43 11.68
CA ALA A 274 -16.43 -18.73 12.34
C ALA A 274 -16.00 -17.47 11.57
N LEU A 275 -15.88 -17.55 10.24
CA LEU A 275 -15.52 -16.40 9.40
C LEU A 275 -16.58 -15.30 9.48
N LEU A 276 -17.88 -15.66 9.41
CA LEU A 276 -18.98 -14.71 9.55
C LEU A 276 -19.01 -14.01 10.91
N ILE A 277 -18.67 -14.72 12.00
CA ILE A 277 -18.60 -14.12 13.34
C ILE A 277 -17.46 -13.10 13.42
N ILE A 278 -16.32 -13.38 12.80
CA ILE A 278 -15.19 -12.44 12.75
C ILE A 278 -15.61 -11.15 12.01
N ASP A 279 -16.26 -11.28 10.87
CA ASP A 279 -16.71 -10.12 10.08
C ASP A 279 -17.72 -9.27 10.82
N LYS A 280 -18.70 -9.90 11.47
CA LYS A 280 -19.68 -9.17 12.31
C LYS A 280 -18.98 -8.35 13.40
N ARG A 281 -18.01 -8.95 14.09
CA ARG A 281 -17.25 -8.27 15.15
C ARG A 281 -16.48 -7.08 14.62
N ILE A 282 -15.87 -7.19 13.43
CA ILE A 282 -15.13 -6.10 12.79
C ILE A 282 -16.08 -4.98 12.39
N PHE A 283 -17.19 -5.31 11.71
CA PHE A 283 -18.20 -4.34 11.30
C PHE A 283 -18.78 -3.54 12.48
N GLU A 284 -19.07 -4.21 13.59
CA GLU A 284 -19.54 -3.55 14.82
C GLU A 284 -18.49 -2.59 15.38
N ALA A 285 -17.21 -2.99 15.42
CA ALA A 285 -16.12 -2.14 15.88
C ALA A 285 -15.92 -0.90 14.98
N GLU A 286 -15.96 -1.07 13.65
CA GLU A 286 -15.86 0.03 12.70
C GLU A 286 -17.02 1.01 12.81
N ARG A 287 -18.24 0.50 13.02
CA ARG A 287 -19.42 1.35 13.23
C ARG A 287 -19.27 2.23 14.46
N ILE A 288 -18.69 1.71 15.55
CA ILE A 288 -18.43 2.47 16.78
C ILE A 288 -17.36 3.55 16.52
N VAL A 289 -16.24 3.18 15.89
CA VAL A 289 -15.14 4.13 15.58
C VAL A 289 -15.62 5.27 14.66
N ASN A 290 -16.45 4.95 13.66
CA ASN A 290 -17.01 5.94 12.75
C ASN A 290 -17.94 6.93 13.46
N LYS A 291 -18.78 6.46 14.40
CA LYS A 291 -19.62 7.34 15.23
C LYS A 291 -18.78 8.31 16.05
N VAL A 292 -17.79 7.80 16.77
CA VAL A 292 -16.88 8.62 17.60
C VAL A 292 -16.13 9.65 16.74
N SER A 293 -15.64 9.23 15.57
CA SER A 293 -14.94 10.11 14.63
C SER A 293 -15.84 11.22 14.08
N LEU A 294 -17.10 10.90 13.77
CA LEU A 294 -18.10 11.87 13.30
C LEU A 294 -18.41 12.91 14.38
N GLU A 295 -18.63 12.47 15.62
CA GLU A 295 -18.87 13.35 16.77
C GLU A 295 -17.68 14.29 17.01
N ALA A 296 -16.44 13.78 16.96
CA ALA A 296 -15.24 14.59 17.10
C ALA A 296 -15.08 15.63 15.98
N ARG A 297 -15.41 15.27 14.73
CA ARG A 297 -15.41 16.22 13.59
C ARG A 297 -16.47 17.30 13.76
N ASN A 298 -17.66 16.95 14.21
CA ASN A 298 -18.73 17.91 14.46
C ASN A 298 -18.36 18.89 15.57
N LYS A 299 -17.79 18.42 16.68
CA LYS A 299 -17.26 19.27 17.76
C LYS A 299 -16.21 20.27 17.25
N LYS A 300 -15.26 19.83 16.42
CA LYS A 300 -14.25 20.73 15.81
C LYS A 300 -14.86 21.79 14.88
N LYS A 301 -15.91 21.44 14.12
CA LYS A 301 -16.62 22.39 13.24
C LYS A 301 -17.38 23.44 14.06
N VAL A 302 -18.03 23.04 15.14
CA VAL A 302 -18.73 23.95 16.06
C VAL A 302 -17.71 24.90 16.69
N PHE A 303 -16.62 24.37 17.25
CA PHE A 303 -15.56 25.18 17.86
C PHE A 303 -14.93 26.21 16.90
N LYS A 304 -14.75 25.85 15.61
CA LYS A 304 -14.24 26.78 14.58
C LYS A 304 -15.25 27.86 14.19
N LYS A 305 -16.55 27.61 14.29
CA LYS A 305 -17.60 28.59 14.02
C LYS A 305 -17.81 29.56 15.18
N GLU A 306 -17.50 29.13 16.40
CA GLU A 306 -17.66 29.95 17.62
C GLU A 306 -16.46 30.85 17.89
N ASN A 307 -15.27 30.53 17.34
CA ASN A 307 -14.00 31.22 17.63
C ASN A 307 -13.27 31.77 16.40
N GLY A 308 -13.95 31.91 15.25
CA GLY A 308 -13.40 32.47 14.02
C GLY A 308 -14.40 33.42 13.38
#